data_AF-A0A1H9B4B3-F1
#
_entry.id   AF-A0A1H9B4B3-F1
#
_cell.length_a   1.000
_cell.length_b   1.000
_cell.length_c   1.000
_cell.angle_alpha   90.00
_cell.angle_beta   90.00
_cell.angle_gamma   90.00
#
_symmetry.space_group_name_H-M   'P 1'
#
loop_
_entity.id
_entity.type
_entity.pdbx_description
1 polymer ?
#
loop_
_entity_poly.entity_id
_entity_poly.type
_entity_poly.pdbx_seq_one_letter_code
_entity_poly.pdbx_strand_id
1 'polypeptide(L)'
;MKVFIKGCFQKIAFQLIHELVDQGFEVFGFDEVDSDDEKFDRYAMVGRNSAFHLENSIEDSSQYEYTYDFTIEDGLCTFKDGEQTVLKIYIDCFDAHEERDQITSEHISKWLASLQQYTSLPDQIHLNGEEVNGVHIIKIE
;
A
#
# COMPACT_ATOMS: atom_id res chain seq x y z
N MET A 1 15.37 -0.40 6.61
CA MET A 1 14.66 -1.06 5.50
C MET A 1 13.94 0.01 4.73
N LYS A 2 14.12 0.06 3.41
CA LYS A 2 13.61 1.13 2.56
C LYS A 2 12.41 0.67 1.75
N VAL A 3 11.29 1.36 1.89
CA VAL A 3 10.05 1.10 1.15
C VAL A 3 9.75 2.25 0.22
N PHE A 4 9.42 1.96 -1.03
CA PHE A 4 8.92 2.94 -1.98
C PHE A 4 7.41 2.81 -2.17
N ILE A 5 6.69 3.93 -2.19
CA ILE A 5 5.24 3.98 -2.41
C ILE A 5 4.94 5.00 -3.51
N LYS A 6 4.43 4.54 -4.64
CA LYS A 6 3.93 5.37 -5.73
C LYS A 6 2.43 5.59 -5.57
N GLY A 7 1.97 6.83 -5.73
CA GLY A 7 0.61 7.25 -5.33
C GLY A 7 0.47 7.37 -3.82
N CYS A 8 1.52 7.84 -3.13
CA CYS A 8 1.65 7.76 -1.67
C CYS A 8 0.61 8.58 -0.88
N PHE A 9 -0.07 9.55 -1.50
CA PHE A 9 -1.13 10.33 -0.86
C PHE A 9 -2.54 9.87 -1.23
N GLN A 10 -2.69 8.73 -1.90
CA GLN A 10 -3.98 8.05 -1.92
C GLN A 10 -4.37 7.59 -0.50
N LYS A 11 -5.68 7.49 -0.23
CA LYS A 11 -6.21 7.27 1.13
C LYS A 11 -5.58 6.05 1.83
N ILE A 12 -5.51 4.90 1.16
CA ILE A 12 -4.95 3.67 1.73
C ILE A 12 -3.42 3.73 1.78
N ALA A 13 -2.78 4.26 0.73
CA ALA A 13 -1.33 4.44 0.69
C ALA A 13 -0.83 5.32 1.85
N PHE A 14 -1.56 6.40 2.15
CA PHE A 14 -1.24 7.29 3.26
C PHE A 14 -1.33 6.59 4.62
N GLN A 15 -2.34 5.75 4.83
CA GLN A 15 -2.44 4.92 6.04
C GLN A 15 -1.30 3.90 6.11
N LEU A 16 -0.93 3.30 4.97
CA LEU A 16 0.21 2.39 4.87
C LEU A 16 1.54 3.08 5.26
N ILE A 17 1.75 4.36 4.89
CA ILE A 17 2.94 5.11 5.33
C ILE A 17 3.04 5.11 6.86
N HIS A 18 1.93 5.41 7.56
CA HIS A 18 1.92 5.44 9.02
C HIS A 18 2.29 4.07 9.61
N GLU A 19 1.66 2.99 9.14
CA GLU A 19 1.94 1.64 9.62
C GLU A 19 3.41 1.24 9.39
N LEU A 20 3.99 1.56 8.23
CA LEU A 20 5.39 1.25 7.93
C LEU A 20 6.37 2.08 8.76
N VAL A 21 6.10 3.37 8.94
CA VAL A 21 6.94 4.24 9.76
C VAL A 21 6.89 3.80 11.23
N ASP A 22 5.72 3.43 11.74
CA ASP A 22 5.56 2.92 13.12
C ASP A 22 6.29 1.58 13.31
N GLN A 23 6.43 0.78 12.25
CA GLN A 23 7.27 -0.42 12.22
C GLN A 23 8.77 -0.15 12.04
N GLY A 24 9.18 1.12 11.89
CA GLY A 24 10.58 1.53 11.78
C GLY A 24 11.16 1.47 10.36
N PHE A 25 10.31 1.42 9.32
CA PHE A 25 10.75 1.54 7.94
C PHE A 25 11.05 2.99 7.57
N GLU A 26 12.00 3.16 6.65
CA GLU A 26 12.25 4.42 5.95
C GLU A 26 11.40 4.40 4.67
N VAL A 27 10.44 5.33 4.55
CA VAL A 27 9.42 5.34 3.50
C VAL A 27 9.69 6.46 2.52
N PHE A 28 9.81 6.11 1.25
CA PHE A 28 10.02 7.01 0.13
C PHE A 28 8.73 7.05 -0.69
N GLY A 29 8.09 8.20 -0.78
CA GLY A 29 6.85 8.40 -1.51
C GLY A 29 7.08 9.09 -2.85
N PHE A 30 6.26 8.78 -3.84
CA PHE A 30 6.10 9.61 -5.04
C PHE A 30 4.62 9.81 -5.31
N ASP A 31 4.19 11.05 -5.50
CA ASP A 31 2.83 11.38 -5.92
C ASP A 31 2.80 12.77 -6.56
N GLU A 32 1.81 13.02 -7.40
CA GLU A 32 1.49 14.36 -7.89
C GLU A 32 0.60 15.05 -6.85
N VAL A 33 1.07 16.17 -6.31
CA VAL A 33 0.39 16.96 -5.27
C VAL A 33 0.07 18.34 -5.83
N ASP A 34 -1.22 18.64 -5.94
CA ASP A 34 -1.71 19.97 -6.27
C ASP A 34 -2.10 20.71 -4.97
N SER A 35 -1.84 22.02 -4.90
CA SER A 35 -1.97 22.79 -3.65
C SER A 35 -3.39 22.91 -3.08
N ASP A 36 -4.41 22.53 -3.84
CA ASP A 36 -5.83 22.69 -3.51
C ASP A 36 -6.59 21.35 -3.40
N ASP A 37 -5.88 20.23 -3.23
CA ASP A 37 -6.49 18.89 -3.17
C ASP A 37 -6.33 18.15 -1.81
N GLU A 38 -7.04 17.04 -1.64
CA GLU A 38 -6.95 16.20 -0.42
C GLU A 38 -5.55 15.57 -0.22
N LYS A 39 -4.74 15.46 -1.28
CA LYS A 39 -3.39 14.92 -1.17
C LYS A 39 -2.45 15.92 -0.51
N PHE A 40 -2.65 17.22 -0.75
CA PHE A 40 -1.89 18.27 -0.08
C PHE A 40 -2.06 18.23 1.45
N ASP A 41 -3.28 18.01 1.93
CA ASP A 41 -3.55 17.85 3.37
C ASP A 41 -2.78 16.64 3.93
N ARG A 42 -2.80 15.50 3.24
CA ARG A 42 -2.06 14.29 3.64
C ARG A 42 -0.55 14.52 3.62
N TYR A 43 -0.03 15.17 2.57
CA TYR A 43 1.37 15.56 2.49
C TYR A 43 1.79 16.42 3.69
N ALA A 44 1.00 17.43 4.03
CA ALA A 44 1.27 18.32 5.16
C ALA A 44 1.31 17.59 6.51
N MET A 45 0.54 16.51 6.66
CA MET A 45 0.51 15.70 7.88
C MET A 45 1.76 14.82 8.07
N VAL A 46 2.32 14.26 6.99
CA VAL A 46 3.44 13.31 7.08
C VAL A 46 4.81 13.93 6.74
N GLY A 47 4.86 15.06 6.04
CA GLY A 47 6.10 15.71 5.60
C GLY A 47 7.03 16.20 6.73
N ARG A 48 6.63 16.07 8.00
CA ARG A 48 7.46 16.36 9.18
C ARG A 48 8.10 15.12 9.81
N ASN A 49 7.73 13.92 9.35
CA ASN A 49 8.30 12.69 9.86
C ASN A 49 9.67 12.45 9.23
N SER A 50 10.71 12.28 10.05
CA SER A 50 12.08 12.09 9.56
C SER A 50 12.30 10.77 8.83
N ALA A 51 11.39 9.80 8.98
CA ALA A 51 11.42 8.52 8.28
C ALA A 51 10.61 8.53 6.98
N PHE A 52 9.93 9.64 6.63
CA PHE A 52 9.25 9.79 5.35
C PHE A 52 9.97 10.80 4.46
N HIS A 53 10.17 10.41 3.19
CA HIS A 53 10.84 11.21 2.18
C HIS A 53 9.95 11.29 0.93
N LEU A 54 9.69 12.50 0.45
CA LEU A 54 8.99 12.69 -0.83
C LEU A 54 10.03 12.82 -1.95
N GLU A 55 9.96 11.90 -2.92
CA GLU A 55 10.82 11.90 -4.09
C GLU A 55 10.19 12.74 -5.22
N ASN A 56 11.04 13.45 -5.95
CA ASN A 56 10.60 14.29 -7.08
C ASN A 56 10.55 13.52 -8.40
N SER A 57 11.12 12.32 -8.46
CA SER A 57 11.15 11.46 -9.65
C SER A 57 11.18 9.99 -9.26
N ILE A 58 10.70 9.13 -10.16
CA ILE A 58 10.75 7.67 -10.03
C ILE A 58 12.07 7.19 -10.67
N GLU A 59 13.20 7.74 -10.24
CA GLU A 59 14.50 7.29 -10.73
C GLU A 59 15.06 6.20 -9.81
N ASP A 60 15.34 5.04 -10.42
CA ASP A 60 15.96 3.86 -9.83
C ASP A 60 15.22 3.21 -8.64
N SER A 61 14.34 2.25 -8.96
CA SER A 61 13.66 1.45 -7.94
C SER A 61 14.54 0.37 -7.30
N SER A 62 15.78 0.16 -7.77
CA SER A 62 16.63 -0.95 -7.30
C SER A 62 17.17 -0.75 -5.88
N GLN A 63 17.13 0.48 -5.38
CA GLN A 63 17.55 0.83 -4.02
C GLN A 63 16.51 0.50 -2.94
N TYR A 64 15.28 0.17 -3.33
CA TYR A 64 14.19 -0.12 -2.41
C TYR A 64 13.99 -1.63 -2.27
N GLU A 65 13.82 -2.07 -1.03
CA GLU A 65 13.58 -3.48 -0.72
C GLU A 65 12.14 -3.84 -1.11
N TYR A 66 11.19 -2.96 -0.77
CA TYR A 66 9.78 -3.15 -1.11
C TYR A 66 9.25 -1.97 -1.90
N THR A 67 8.38 -2.24 -2.87
CA THR A 67 7.69 -1.22 -3.64
C THR A 67 6.19 -1.48 -3.67
N TYR A 68 5.41 -0.44 -3.41
CA TYR A 68 3.97 -0.41 -3.60
C TYR A 68 3.61 0.59 -4.70
N ASP A 69 2.80 0.19 -5.69
CA ASP A 69 2.28 1.10 -6.71
C ASP A 69 0.75 1.15 -6.66
N PHE A 70 0.21 2.25 -6.16
CA PHE A 70 -1.23 2.55 -6.07
C PHE A 70 -1.76 3.31 -7.31
N THR A 71 -0.92 3.58 -8.31
CA THR A 71 -1.33 4.30 -9.54
C THR A 71 -1.89 3.37 -10.62
N ILE A 72 -2.10 2.10 -10.30
CA ILE A 72 -2.66 1.11 -11.22
C ILE A 72 -4.16 1.36 -11.46
N GLU A 73 -4.62 1.06 -12.68
CA GLU A 73 -6.04 1.23 -13.04
C GLU A 73 -6.92 0.04 -12.59
N ASP A 74 -6.33 -1.17 -12.49
CA ASP A 74 -7.04 -2.42 -12.26
C ASP A 74 -6.53 -3.11 -10.99
N GLY A 75 -7.08 -2.70 -9.84
CA GLY A 75 -6.76 -3.22 -8.51
C GLY A 75 -6.56 -2.12 -7.47
N LEU A 76 -6.19 -2.54 -6.27
CA LEU A 76 -5.79 -1.65 -5.18
C LEU A 76 -4.37 -1.12 -5.39
N CYS A 77 -3.41 -2.04 -5.51
CA CYS A 77 -2.01 -1.72 -5.75
C CYS A 77 -1.25 -2.94 -6.27
N THR A 78 -0.03 -2.71 -6.73
CA THR A 78 0.96 -3.78 -6.86
C THR A 78 1.97 -3.74 -5.73
N PHE A 79 2.48 -4.91 -5.34
CA PHE A 79 3.57 -5.08 -4.40
C PHE A 79 4.74 -5.80 -5.07
N LYS A 80 5.96 -5.34 -4.79
CA LYS A 80 7.20 -5.96 -5.27
C LYS A 80 8.21 -6.04 -4.15
N ASP A 81 8.84 -7.21 -4.01
CA ASP A 81 9.99 -7.47 -3.13
C ASP A 81 11.26 -7.60 -4.00
N GLY A 82 12.08 -6.55 -4.04
CA GLY A 82 13.34 -6.51 -4.78
C GLY A 82 13.21 -6.85 -6.28
N GLU A 83 13.80 -7.98 -6.70
CA GLU A 83 13.81 -8.47 -8.10
C GLU A 83 12.66 -9.43 -8.45
N GLN A 84 11.78 -9.77 -7.49
CA GLN A 84 10.72 -10.77 -7.70
C GLN A 84 9.51 -10.28 -8.51
N THR A 85 8.66 -11.24 -8.85
CA THR A 85 7.34 -11.08 -9.49
C THR A 85 6.48 -10.03 -8.79
N VAL A 86 5.74 -9.28 -9.60
CA VAL A 86 4.81 -8.24 -9.15
C VAL A 86 3.51 -8.89 -8.68
N LEU A 87 3.22 -8.81 -7.38
CA LEU A 87 1.94 -9.23 -6.80
C LEU A 87 0.88 -8.15 -7.09
N LYS A 88 -0.24 -8.52 -7.71
CA LYS A 88 -1.42 -7.65 -7.86
C LYS A 88 -2.40 -7.86 -6.72
N ILE A 89 -2.92 -6.78 -6.15
CA ILE A 89 -3.82 -6.83 -4.99
C ILE A 89 -5.15 -6.21 -5.37
N TYR A 90 -6.25 -6.90 -5.07
CA TYR A 90 -7.63 -6.52 -5.37
C TYR A 90 -8.47 -6.48 -4.09
N ILE A 91 -9.57 -5.71 -4.10
CA ILE A 91 -10.56 -5.68 -3.01
C ILE A 91 -11.92 -6.04 -3.60
N ASP A 92 -12.49 -7.18 -3.21
CA ASP A 92 -13.78 -7.64 -3.79
C ASP A 92 -14.99 -7.12 -3.00
N CYS A 93 -14.82 -6.61 -1.77
CA CYS A 93 -15.90 -6.38 -0.82
C CYS A 93 -16.22 -4.89 -0.52
N PHE A 94 -16.07 -4.00 -1.50
CA PHE A 94 -16.41 -2.58 -1.34
C PHE A 94 -17.92 -2.27 -1.51
N ASP A 95 -18.81 -3.26 -1.32
CA ASP A 95 -20.25 -3.10 -1.56
C ASP A 95 -21.00 -2.66 -0.30
N ALA A 96 -21.68 -1.51 -0.40
CA ALA A 96 -22.25 -0.73 0.70
C ALA A 96 -23.54 -1.29 1.31
N HIS A 97 -23.86 -2.56 1.09
CA HIS A 97 -25.21 -3.10 1.37
C HIS A 97 -25.32 -4.06 2.55
N GLU A 98 -24.21 -4.50 3.16
CA GLU A 98 -24.25 -5.27 4.40
C GLU A 98 -23.19 -4.75 5.40
N GLU A 99 -23.64 -4.06 6.45
CA GLU A 99 -22.80 -3.34 7.44
C GLU A 99 -21.92 -4.25 8.33
N ARG A 100 -21.93 -5.59 8.15
CA ARG A 100 -21.35 -6.50 9.15
C ARG A 100 -19.96 -7.04 8.88
N ASP A 101 -19.44 -6.95 7.65
CA ASP A 101 -18.18 -7.62 7.27
C ASP A 101 -17.24 -6.76 6.39
N GLN A 102 -17.39 -5.43 6.40
CA GLN A 102 -16.64 -4.54 5.52
C GLN A 102 -15.20 -4.35 5.99
N ILE A 103 -14.23 -4.77 5.16
CA ILE A 103 -12.82 -4.50 5.38
C ILE A 103 -12.56 -2.98 5.42
N THR A 104 -12.09 -2.48 6.56
CA THR A 104 -11.74 -1.06 6.67
C THR A 104 -10.40 -0.73 5.97
N SER A 105 -10.19 0.54 5.64
CA SER A 105 -8.90 0.99 5.10
C SER A 105 -7.74 0.79 6.09
N GLU A 106 -8.02 0.87 7.40
CA GLU A 106 -7.06 0.57 8.46
C GLU A 106 -6.62 -0.91 8.38
N HIS A 107 -7.56 -1.84 8.26
CA HIS A 107 -7.26 -3.26 8.10
C HIS A 107 -6.44 -3.54 6.85
N ILE A 108 -6.80 -2.92 5.73
CA ILE A 108 -6.04 -3.03 4.48
C ILE A 108 -4.60 -2.54 4.69
N SER A 109 -4.41 -1.36 5.28
CA SER A 109 -3.08 -0.79 5.48
C SER A 109 -2.19 -1.64 6.40
N LYS A 110 -2.74 -2.18 7.49
CA LYS A 110 -2.03 -3.09 8.40
C LYS A 110 -1.64 -4.40 7.72
N TRP A 111 -2.53 -4.94 6.89
CA TRP A 111 -2.25 -6.16 6.13
C TRP A 111 -1.19 -5.91 5.03
N LEU A 112 -1.30 -4.81 4.29
CA LEU A 112 -0.27 -4.41 3.32
C LEU A 112 1.09 -4.24 4.00
N ALA A 113 1.11 -3.63 5.18
CA ALA A 113 2.28 -3.47 6.02
C ALA A 113 2.72 -4.75 6.74
N SER A 114 2.15 -5.92 6.44
CA SER A 114 2.68 -7.21 6.91
C SER A 114 3.25 -8.06 5.77
N LEU A 115 3.06 -7.66 4.50
CA LEU A 115 3.49 -8.41 3.31
C LEU A 115 5.00 -8.72 3.32
N GLN A 116 5.81 -7.84 3.89
CA GLN A 116 7.26 -8.02 4.02
C GLN A 116 7.67 -9.18 4.95
N GLN A 117 6.75 -9.71 5.76
CA GLN A 117 7.00 -10.85 6.64
C GLN A 117 6.89 -12.19 5.88
N TYR A 118 6.35 -12.17 4.65
CA TYR A 118 6.11 -13.37 3.87
C TYR A 118 7.28 -13.62 2.90
N THR A 119 7.77 -14.86 2.88
CA THR A 119 8.88 -15.27 2.01
C THR A 119 8.42 -15.69 0.60
N SER A 120 7.11 -15.87 0.42
CA SER A 120 6.50 -16.27 -0.85
C SER A 120 5.07 -15.75 -0.88
N LEU A 121 4.71 -15.11 -1.98
CA LEU A 121 3.37 -14.60 -2.25
C LEU A 121 2.92 -15.11 -3.63
N PRO A 122 1.60 -15.28 -3.86
CA PRO A 122 1.12 -15.55 -5.21
C PRO A 122 1.29 -14.31 -6.10
N ASP A 123 1.00 -14.47 -7.40
CA ASP A 123 1.00 -13.33 -8.33
C ASP A 123 -0.22 -12.41 -8.13
N GLN A 124 -1.29 -12.89 -7.48
CA GLN A 124 -2.53 -12.15 -7.25
C GLN A 124 -3.15 -12.47 -5.87
N ILE A 125 -3.70 -11.46 -5.19
CA ILE A 125 -4.45 -11.59 -3.93
C ILE A 125 -5.75 -10.76 -4.00
N HIS A 126 -6.84 -11.35 -3.51
CA HIS A 126 -8.14 -10.69 -3.36
C HIS A 126 -8.50 -10.56 -1.87
N LEU A 127 -8.88 -9.34 -1.45
CA LEU A 127 -9.25 -9.02 -0.06
C LEU A 127 -10.77 -8.94 0.10
N ASN A 128 -11.34 -9.85 0.91
CA ASN A 128 -12.78 -10.16 0.88
C ASN A 128 -13.53 -10.05 2.23
N GLY A 129 -12.90 -9.61 3.34
CA GLY A 129 -13.60 -9.33 4.62
C GLY A 129 -12.79 -9.59 5.91
N GLU A 130 -13.41 -9.41 7.08
CA GLU A 130 -12.75 -9.41 8.41
C GLU A 130 -12.88 -10.68 9.27
N GLU A 131 -13.68 -11.69 8.89
CA GLU A 131 -13.85 -12.88 9.74
C GLU A 131 -12.55 -13.70 9.91
N VAL A 132 -12.56 -14.63 10.89
CA VAL A 132 -11.45 -15.49 11.39
C VAL A 132 -10.65 -16.26 10.30
N ASN A 133 -11.04 -16.17 9.02
CA ASN A 133 -10.38 -16.71 7.83
C ASN A 133 -10.30 -15.71 6.63
N GLY A 134 -10.21 -14.40 6.85
CA GLY A 134 -10.52 -13.36 5.84
C GLY A 134 -9.40 -12.76 4.98
N VAL A 135 -8.33 -13.49 4.61
CA VAL A 135 -7.54 -13.15 3.41
C VAL A 135 -7.46 -14.40 2.55
N HIS A 136 -8.31 -14.47 1.53
CA HIS A 136 -8.24 -15.56 0.57
C HIS A 136 -7.11 -15.27 -0.42
N ILE A 137 -5.97 -15.90 -0.19
CA ILE A 137 -4.89 -15.97 -1.17
C ILE A 137 -5.36 -16.91 -2.29
N ILE A 138 -6.02 -16.36 -3.32
CA ILE A 138 -6.48 -17.12 -4.48
C ILE A 138 -5.31 -17.20 -5.48
N LYS A 139 -4.66 -18.36 -5.55
CA LYS A 139 -3.74 -18.65 -6.66
C LYS A 139 -4.57 -19.01 -7.89
N ILE A 140 -4.55 -18.18 -8.92
CA ILE A 140 -5.13 -18.49 -10.23
C ILE A 140 -4.05 -19.17 -11.08
N GLU A 141 -4.33 -20.39 -11.56
CA GLU A 141 -3.45 -21.17 -12.47
C GLU A 141 -3.59 -20.73 -13.93
#